data_AF-A0A7W6BPB3-F1
#
_entry.id   AF-A0A7W6BPB3-F1
#
_cell.length_a   1.000
_cell.length_b   1.000
_cell.length_c   1.000
_cell.angle_alpha   90.00
_cell.angle_beta   90.00
_cell.angle_gamma   90.00
#
_symmetry.space_group_name_H-M   'P 1'
#
loop_
_entity.id
_entity.type
_entity.pdbx_description
1 polymer ?
#
loop_
_entity_poly.entity_id
_entity_poly.type
_entity_poly.pdbx_seq_one_letter_code
_entity_poly.pdbx_strand_id
1 'polypeptide(L)'
;MSDETVSTQVTPALHPEVVRALPDYDLQTEAILAPTVTAFDEAYQAVLAVVAARKAARSNPSWTEGHQIIETDNLARRMTEQATRTFDAVRNNLVKGIAHIEAELSAPVTAKAGANVAGEIRAFVRGLSTEAQHKFIQEKLDKGDETSISSILGAPAYLSGLTDEL
;
A
#
# COMPACT_ATOMS: atom_id res chain seq x y z
N MET A 1 28.10 -9.22 -3.81
CA MET A 1 28.08 -7.81 -3.38
C MET A 1 29.10 -7.07 -4.21
N SER A 2 28.70 -6.61 -5.38
CA SER A 2 29.52 -5.70 -6.18
C SER A 2 29.53 -4.36 -5.47
N ASP A 3 30.71 -3.93 -5.05
CA ASP A 3 30.96 -2.63 -4.44
C ASP A 3 30.63 -1.56 -5.49
N GLU A 4 29.37 -1.12 -5.50
CA GLU A 4 28.87 -0.13 -6.43
C GLU A 4 29.44 1.22 -6.00
N THR A 5 30.59 1.56 -6.57
CA THR A 5 31.38 2.75 -6.23
C THR A 5 30.50 4.00 -6.15
N VAL A 6 30.17 4.46 -4.94
CA VAL A 6 29.35 5.66 -4.73
C VAL A 6 30.05 6.85 -5.39
N SER A 7 29.41 7.43 -6.41
CA SER A 7 29.94 8.58 -7.12
C SER A 7 30.05 9.80 -6.21
N THR A 8 31.25 10.40 -6.19
CA THR A 8 31.52 11.66 -5.48
C THR A 8 30.87 12.88 -6.11
N GLN A 9 30.25 12.72 -7.30
CA GLN A 9 29.62 13.81 -8.05
C GLN A 9 28.14 13.99 -7.72
N VAL A 10 27.55 13.06 -6.97
CA VAL A 10 26.15 13.09 -6.55
C VAL A 10 26.11 13.06 -5.04
N THR A 11 25.09 13.70 -4.45
CA THR A 11 24.90 13.62 -3.00
C THR A 11 24.67 12.16 -2.58
N PRO A 12 25.39 11.65 -1.57
CA PRO A 12 25.16 10.31 -1.04
C PRO A 12 23.73 10.11 -0.52
N ALA A 13 23.04 11.20 -0.16
CA ALA A 13 21.67 11.16 0.33
C ALA A 13 20.65 10.67 -0.70
N LEU A 14 20.97 10.73 -2.00
CA LEU A 14 20.12 10.19 -3.07
C LEU A 14 20.43 8.73 -3.39
N HIS A 15 21.46 8.14 -2.77
CA HIS A 15 21.82 6.76 -3.07
C HIS A 15 20.72 5.79 -2.57
N PRO A 16 20.34 4.75 -3.35
CA PRO A 16 19.29 3.80 -2.95
C PRO A 16 19.59 3.08 -1.63
N GLU A 17 20.86 2.91 -1.27
CA GLU A 17 21.28 2.34 0.02
C GLU A 17 20.78 3.14 1.23
N VAL A 18 20.46 4.43 1.09
CA VAL A 18 19.87 5.22 2.18
C VAL A 18 18.53 4.63 2.62
N VAL A 19 17.74 4.10 1.67
CA VAL A 19 16.46 3.45 1.96
C VAL A 19 16.67 2.06 2.54
N ARG A 20 17.64 1.31 2.00
CA ARG A 20 17.97 -0.06 2.48
C ARG A 20 18.61 -0.06 3.87
N ALA A 21 19.24 1.04 4.27
CA ALA A 21 19.86 1.21 5.58
C ALA A 21 18.87 1.66 6.67
N LEU A 22 17.57 1.80 6.35
CA LEU A 22 16.56 2.13 7.36
C LEU A 22 16.48 1.01 8.42
N PRO A 23 16.33 1.33 9.71
CA PRO A 23 16.33 0.35 10.79
C PRO A 23 15.32 -0.80 10.62
N ASP A 24 14.18 -0.49 10.00
CA ASP A 24 13.06 -1.41 9.80
C ASP A 24 12.98 -1.93 8.34
N TYR A 25 14.07 -1.83 7.56
CA TYR A 25 14.15 -2.44 6.24
C TYR A 25 14.49 -3.93 6.39
N ASP A 26 13.49 -4.79 6.16
CA ASP A 26 13.62 -6.24 6.25
C ASP A 26 12.87 -6.93 5.09
N LEU A 27 12.83 -8.26 5.07
CA LEU A 27 12.18 -9.04 4.01
C LEU A 27 10.66 -8.76 3.90
N GLN A 28 10.01 -8.26 4.96
CA GLN A 28 8.57 -7.96 4.96
C GLN A 28 8.31 -6.55 4.42
N THR A 29 9.18 -5.58 4.74
CA THR A 29 9.04 -4.19 4.30
C THR A 29 9.69 -3.91 2.95
N GLU A 30 10.61 -4.78 2.49
CA GLU A 30 11.30 -4.67 1.21
C GLU A 30 10.34 -4.53 0.03
N ALA A 31 9.29 -5.35 -0.04
CA ALA A 31 8.31 -5.26 -1.12
C ALA A 31 7.51 -3.94 -1.12
N ILE A 32 7.29 -3.36 0.07
CA ILE A 32 6.57 -2.09 0.25
C ILE A 32 7.47 -0.91 -0.14
N LEU A 33 8.76 -1.00 0.20
CA LEU A 33 9.75 0.06 -0.02
C LEU A 33 10.48 -0.05 -1.36
N ALA A 34 10.32 -1.15 -2.11
CA ALA A 34 10.94 -1.34 -3.42
C ALA A 34 10.69 -0.16 -4.39
N PRO A 35 9.47 0.39 -4.53
CA PRO A 35 9.24 1.58 -5.36
C PRO A 35 10.04 2.81 -4.89
N THR A 36 10.26 2.95 -3.58
CA THR A 36 11.07 4.02 -3.00
C THR A 36 12.54 3.84 -3.36
N VAL A 37 13.07 2.62 -3.26
CA VAL A 37 14.44 2.30 -3.68
C VAL A 37 14.64 2.64 -5.16
N THR A 38 13.71 2.26 -6.02
CA THR A 38 13.74 2.60 -7.45
C THR A 38 13.70 4.11 -7.69
N ALA A 39 12.85 4.86 -6.98
CA ALA A 39 12.79 6.32 -7.13
C ALA A 39 14.10 7.01 -6.74
N PHE A 40 14.77 6.53 -5.67
CA PHE A 40 16.09 7.04 -5.28
C PHE A 40 17.16 6.70 -6.32
N ASP A 41 17.19 5.47 -6.84
CA ASP A 41 18.11 5.10 -7.92
C ASP A 41 17.89 5.93 -9.18
N GLU A 42 16.64 6.08 -9.65
CA GLU A 42 16.32 6.93 -10.81
C GLU A 42 16.78 8.37 -10.62
N ALA A 43 16.58 8.95 -9.44
CA ALA A 43 17.04 10.29 -9.11
C ALA A 43 18.58 10.37 -9.08
N TYR A 44 19.25 9.36 -8.53
CA TYR A 44 20.70 9.26 -8.49
C TYR A 44 21.30 9.20 -9.91
N GLN A 45 20.75 8.33 -10.77
CA GLN A 45 21.15 8.19 -12.17
C GLN A 45 20.84 9.45 -12.98
N ALA A 46 19.72 10.13 -12.71
CA ALA A 46 19.37 11.40 -13.35
C ALA A 46 20.43 12.48 -13.11
N VAL A 47 20.92 12.62 -11.87
CA VAL A 47 22.00 13.58 -11.56
C VAL A 47 23.31 13.17 -12.26
N LEU A 48 23.66 11.88 -12.26
CA LEU A 48 24.84 11.39 -13.00
C LEU A 48 24.75 11.72 -14.50
N ALA A 49 23.58 11.52 -15.10
CA ALA A 49 23.35 11.82 -16.51
C ALA A 49 23.53 13.32 -16.81
N VAL A 50 23.04 14.20 -15.96
CA VAL A 50 23.24 15.66 -16.09
C VAL A 50 24.71 16.03 -15.97
N VAL A 51 25.44 15.45 -15.00
CA VAL A 51 26.87 15.72 -14.84
C VAL A 51 27.67 15.20 -16.04
N ALA A 52 27.33 14.03 -16.58
CA ALA A 52 27.94 13.47 -17.78
C ALA A 52 27.67 14.35 -19.00
N ALA A 53 26.42 14.79 -19.20
CA ALA A 53 26.04 15.70 -20.27
C ALA A 53 26.79 17.04 -20.18
N ARG A 54 26.95 17.58 -18.96
CA ARG A 54 27.75 18.80 -18.75
C ARG A 54 29.21 18.63 -19.14
N LYS A 55 29.81 17.47 -18.84
CA LYS A 55 31.19 17.17 -19.27
C LYS A 55 31.28 17.05 -20.78
N ALA A 56 30.34 16.34 -21.40
CA ALA A 56 30.28 16.15 -22.85
C ALA A 56 30.10 17.49 -23.59
N ALA A 57 29.21 18.36 -23.11
CA ALA A 57 28.98 19.68 -23.66
C ALA A 57 30.25 20.55 -23.61
N ARG A 58 30.98 20.54 -22.48
CA ARG A 58 32.25 21.27 -22.34
C ARG A 58 33.36 20.76 -23.25
N SER A 59 33.39 19.47 -23.52
CA SER A 59 34.36 18.88 -24.45
C SER A 59 34.01 19.08 -25.92
N ASN A 60 32.83 19.64 -26.23
CA ASN A 60 32.39 19.82 -27.61
C ASN A 60 32.93 21.13 -28.21
N PRO A 61 33.86 21.08 -29.18
CA PRO A 61 34.46 22.27 -29.78
C PRO A 61 33.50 23.02 -30.72
N SER A 62 32.38 22.40 -31.13
CA SER A 62 31.41 23.02 -32.03
C SER A 62 30.38 23.90 -31.33
N TRP A 63 30.27 23.80 -30.00
CA TRP A 63 29.25 24.48 -29.22
C TRP A 63 29.83 25.71 -28.53
N THR A 64 29.13 26.84 -28.67
CA THR A 64 29.43 28.04 -27.87
C THR A 64 29.09 27.79 -26.40
N GLU A 65 29.71 28.54 -25.48
CA GLU A 65 29.44 28.42 -24.04
C GLU A 65 27.96 28.57 -23.71
N GLY A 66 27.26 29.53 -24.34
CA GLY A 66 25.82 29.71 -24.16
C GLY A 66 25.01 28.50 -24.61
N HIS A 67 25.37 27.84 -25.71
CA HIS A 67 24.69 26.65 -26.19
C HIS A 67 24.92 25.44 -25.26
N GLN A 68 26.14 25.29 -24.74
CA GLN A 68 26.45 24.26 -23.74
C GLN A 68 25.58 24.41 -22.49
N ILE A 69 25.41 25.65 -22.00
CA ILE A 69 24.57 25.93 -20.83
C ILE A 69 23.11 25.56 -21.12
N ILE A 70 22.54 26.05 -22.22
CA ILE A 70 21.13 25.83 -22.57
C ILE A 70 20.81 24.34 -22.69
N GLU A 71 21.64 23.57 -23.39
CA GLU A 71 21.39 22.12 -23.57
C GLU A 71 21.50 21.34 -22.27
N THR A 72 22.48 21.69 -21.42
CA THR A 72 22.63 21.04 -20.11
C THR A 72 21.47 21.39 -19.17
N ASP A 73 21.01 22.64 -19.18
CA ASP A 73 19.84 23.08 -18.40
C ASP A 73 18.55 22.41 -18.87
N ASN A 74 18.32 22.33 -20.19
CA ASN A 74 17.17 21.64 -20.76
C ASN A 74 17.10 20.16 -20.34
N LEU A 75 18.26 19.48 -20.32
CA LEU A 75 18.33 18.11 -19.81
C LEU A 75 18.06 18.07 -18.30
N ALA A 76 18.69 18.95 -17.52
CA ALA A 76 18.53 19.00 -16.06
C ALA A 76 17.08 19.26 -15.64
N ARG A 77 16.38 20.17 -16.31
CA ARG A 77 14.96 20.44 -16.08
C ARG A 77 14.10 19.21 -16.34
N ARG A 78 14.28 18.56 -17.48
CA ARG A 78 13.51 17.36 -17.85
C ARG A 78 13.71 16.22 -16.85
N MET A 79 14.95 15.98 -16.45
CA MET A 79 15.31 14.92 -15.51
C MET A 79 14.80 15.23 -14.11
N THR A 80 14.89 16.49 -13.66
CA THR A 80 14.30 16.94 -12.39
C THR A 80 12.79 16.79 -12.40
N GLU A 81 12.09 17.23 -13.45
CA GLU A 81 10.64 17.09 -13.59
C GLU A 81 10.18 15.63 -13.62
N GLN A 82 11.00 14.72 -14.15
CA GLN A 82 10.72 13.29 -14.10
C GLN A 82 10.89 12.73 -12.68
N ALA A 83 12.03 13.02 -12.04
CA ALA A 83 12.32 12.55 -10.69
C ALA A 83 11.33 13.07 -9.64
N THR A 84 10.92 14.34 -9.72
CA THR A 84 9.91 14.88 -8.79
C THR A 84 8.56 14.19 -8.95
N ARG A 85 8.13 13.92 -10.19
CA ARG A 85 6.89 13.17 -10.46
C ARG A 85 6.93 11.75 -9.88
N THR A 86 8.07 11.06 -9.98
CA THR A 86 8.20 9.71 -9.41
C THR A 86 8.19 9.73 -7.88
N PHE A 87 8.88 10.69 -7.25
CA PHE A 87 8.82 10.89 -5.80
C PHE A 87 7.40 11.19 -5.30
N ASP A 88 6.69 12.11 -5.97
CA ASP A 88 5.32 12.46 -5.59
C ASP A 88 4.38 11.25 -5.71
N ALA A 89 4.52 10.46 -6.77
CA ALA A 89 3.73 9.24 -6.98
C ALA A 89 4.00 8.20 -5.89
N VAL A 90 5.27 7.92 -5.59
CA VAL A 90 5.67 6.97 -4.55
C VAL A 90 5.19 7.43 -3.17
N ARG A 91 5.40 8.71 -2.83
CA ARG A 91 4.92 9.29 -1.57
C ARG A 91 3.41 9.13 -1.41
N ASN A 92 2.64 9.44 -2.45
CA ASN A 92 1.19 9.30 -2.41
C ASN A 92 0.74 7.84 -2.23
N ASN A 93 1.44 6.89 -2.85
CA ASN A 93 1.16 5.47 -2.67
C ASN A 93 1.48 4.99 -1.25
N LEU A 94 2.58 5.44 -0.66
CA LEU A 94 2.92 5.14 0.74
C LEU A 94 1.86 5.70 1.71
N VAL A 95 1.41 6.94 1.52
CA VAL A 95 0.34 7.53 2.34
C VAL A 95 -0.95 6.72 2.26
N LYS A 96 -1.34 6.27 1.06
CA LYS A 96 -2.51 5.40 0.87
C LYS A 96 -2.31 4.02 1.52
N GLY A 97 -1.11 3.45 1.41
CA GLY A 97 -0.76 2.18 2.04
C GLY A 97 -0.86 2.27 3.57
N ILE A 98 -0.34 3.33 4.16
CA ILE A 98 -0.46 3.61 5.60
C ILE A 98 -1.94 3.68 6.00
N ALA A 99 -2.74 4.50 5.32
CA ALA A 99 -4.17 4.63 5.62
C ALA A 99 -4.93 3.30 5.49
N HIS A 100 -4.57 2.47 4.51
CA HIS A 100 -5.16 1.15 4.35
C HIS A 100 -4.80 0.21 5.51
N ILE A 101 -3.52 0.13 5.87
CA ILE A 101 -3.03 -0.71 6.98
C ILE A 101 -3.62 -0.23 8.31
N GLU A 102 -3.69 1.08 8.54
CA GLU A 102 -4.34 1.66 9.71
C GLU A 102 -5.84 1.30 9.78
N ALA A 103 -6.54 1.32 8.64
CA ALA A 103 -7.93 0.88 8.56
C ALA A 103 -8.08 -0.62 8.86
N GLU A 104 -7.15 -1.46 8.40
CA GLU A 104 -7.17 -2.90 8.69
C GLU A 104 -6.87 -3.21 10.16
N LEU A 105 -5.95 -2.47 10.79
CA LEU A 105 -5.59 -2.61 12.21
C LEU A 105 -6.70 -2.08 13.13
N SER A 106 -7.39 -1.01 12.72
CA SER A 106 -8.51 -0.42 13.47
C SER A 106 -9.84 -1.13 13.24
N ALA A 107 -9.94 -1.99 12.22
CA ALA A 107 -11.13 -2.79 11.98
C ALA A 107 -11.36 -3.74 13.18
N PRO A 108 -12.54 -3.71 13.81
CA PRO A 108 -12.81 -4.56 14.96
C PRO A 108 -12.75 -6.04 14.56
N VAL A 109 -11.96 -6.83 15.30
CA VAL A 109 -11.79 -8.28 15.09
C VAL A 109 -13.14 -9.01 15.05
N THR A 110 -14.13 -8.49 15.78
CA THR A 110 -15.50 -8.99 15.81
C THR A 110 -16.22 -8.92 14.46
N ALA A 111 -15.88 -7.99 13.57
CA ALA A 111 -16.50 -7.89 12.24
C ALA A 111 -16.03 -9.00 11.28
N LYS A 112 -14.72 -9.34 11.30
CA LYS A 112 -14.16 -10.45 10.50
C LYS A 112 -14.57 -11.82 11.04
N ALA A 113 -14.58 -12.01 12.36
CA ALA A 113 -15.08 -13.25 12.98
C ALA A 113 -16.60 -13.38 12.83
N GLY A 114 -17.34 -12.27 12.98
CA GLY A 114 -18.79 -12.22 12.91
C GLY A 114 -19.36 -12.67 11.57
N ALA A 115 -18.71 -12.40 10.44
CA ALA A 115 -19.20 -12.85 9.13
C ALA A 115 -19.16 -14.39 8.96
N ASN A 116 -18.06 -15.03 9.38
CA ASN A 116 -17.92 -16.49 9.32
C ASN A 116 -18.82 -17.18 10.36
N VAL A 117 -18.81 -16.67 11.59
CA VAL A 117 -19.65 -17.17 12.69
C VAL A 117 -21.14 -16.98 12.37
N ALA A 118 -21.53 -15.88 11.73
CA ALA A 118 -22.93 -15.66 11.32
C ALA A 118 -23.39 -16.69 10.29
N GLY A 119 -22.52 -17.11 9.37
CA GLY A 119 -22.80 -18.19 8.42
C GLY A 119 -23.07 -19.52 9.14
N GLU A 120 -22.22 -19.87 10.11
CA GLU A 120 -22.35 -21.10 10.90
C GLU A 120 -23.56 -21.09 11.82
N ILE A 121 -23.85 -19.96 12.49
CA ILE A 121 -25.04 -19.80 13.34
C ILE A 121 -26.31 -20.00 12.50
N ARG A 122 -26.38 -19.41 11.31
CA ARG A 122 -27.53 -19.61 10.41
C ARG A 122 -27.66 -21.04 9.92
N ALA A 123 -26.55 -21.70 9.58
CA ALA A 123 -26.55 -23.10 9.18
C ALA A 123 -27.00 -24.03 10.33
N PHE A 124 -26.55 -23.75 11.55
CA PHE A 124 -26.97 -24.46 12.76
C PHE A 124 -28.48 -24.29 13.01
N VAL A 125 -29.00 -23.06 12.97
CA VAL A 125 -30.43 -22.78 13.17
C VAL A 125 -31.28 -23.42 12.07
N ARG A 126 -30.82 -23.40 10.81
CA ARG A 126 -31.51 -24.08 9.70
C ARG A 126 -31.65 -25.59 9.91
N GLY A 127 -30.69 -26.22 10.59
CA GLY A 127 -30.71 -27.66 10.89
C GLY A 127 -31.65 -28.06 12.04
N LEU A 128 -32.23 -27.10 12.76
CA LEU A 128 -33.17 -27.35 13.85
C LEU A 128 -34.61 -27.46 13.33
N SER A 129 -35.49 -28.13 14.09
CA SER A 129 -36.94 -28.07 13.84
C SER A 129 -37.49 -26.67 14.12
N THR A 130 -38.61 -26.30 13.52
CA THR A 130 -39.23 -24.97 13.67
C THR A 130 -39.46 -24.59 15.13
N GLU A 131 -39.95 -25.53 15.96
CA GLU A 131 -40.14 -25.31 17.40
C GLU A 131 -38.81 -25.06 18.14
N ALA A 132 -37.75 -25.76 17.77
CA ALA A 132 -36.42 -25.58 18.33
C ALA A 132 -35.74 -24.28 17.85
N GLN A 133 -36.04 -23.81 16.64
CA GLN A 133 -35.61 -22.51 16.13
C GLN A 133 -36.22 -21.36 16.94
N HIS A 134 -37.53 -21.37 17.15
CA HIS A 134 -38.22 -20.35 17.96
C HIS A 134 -37.71 -20.34 19.39
N LYS A 135 -37.51 -21.51 20.00
CA LYS A 135 -36.95 -21.62 21.34
C LYS A 135 -35.51 -21.10 21.41
N PHE A 136 -34.67 -21.43 20.43
CA PHE A 136 -33.30 -20.94 20.35
C PHE A 136 -33.25 -19.41 20.25
N ILE A 137 -34.10 -18.80 19.41
CA ILE A 137 -34.18 -17.34 19.26
C ILE A 137 -34.65 -16.69 20.57
N GLN A 138 -35.69 -17.23 21.22
CA GLN A 138 -36.18 -16.73 22.52
C GLN A 138 -35.10 -16.81 23.60
N GLU A 139 -34.42 -17.95 23.74
CA GLU A 139 -33.34 -18.10 24.73
C GLU A 139 -32.17 -17.15 24.50
N LYS A 140 -31.86 -16.83 23.23
CA LYS A 140 -30.81 -15.88 22.87
C LYS A 140 -31.24 -14.42 23.10
N LEU A 141 -32.51 -14.11 22.87
CA LEU A 141 -33.12 -12.82 23.17
C LEU A 141 -33.14 -12.54 24.67
N ASP A 142 -33.58 -13.51 25.47
CA ASP A 142 -33.63 -13.40 26.94
C ASP A 142 -32.23 -13.23 27.56
N LYS A 143 -31.21 -13.79 26.92
CA LYS A 143 -29.80 -13.68 27.34
C LYS A 143 -29.10 -12.42 26.82
N GLY A 144 -29.75 -11.63 25.95
CA GLY A 144 -29.14 -10.45 25.33
C GLY A 144 -27.97 -10.77 24.39
N ASP A 145 -27.97 -11.93 23.74
CA ASP A 145 -26.93 -12.34 22.79
C ASP A 145 -27.16 -11.68 21.42
N GLU A 146 -26.77 -10.41 21.33
CA GLU A 146 -26.93 -9.59 20.12
C GLU A 146 -26.20 -10.17 18.90
N THR A 147 -25.11 -10.91 19.11
CA THR A 147 -24.30 -11.50 18.03
C THR A 147 -25.06 -12.62 17.32
N SER A 148 -25.71 -13.50 18.08
CA SER A 148 -26.55 -14.57 17.52
C SER A 148 -27.81 -14.02 16.86
N ILE A 149 -28.46 -13.02 17.47
CA ILE A 149 -29.71 -12.43 16.96
C ILE A 149 -29.46 -11.64 15.68
N SER A 150 -28.45 -10.79 15.66
CA SER A 150 -28.07 -10.03 14.45
C SER A 150 -27.62 -10.94 13.31
N SER A 151 -27.01 -12.09 13.62
CA SER A 151 -26.63 -13.09 12.61
C SER A 151 -27.83 -13.77 11.97
N ILE A 152 -28.90 -14.03 12.73
CA ILE A 152 -30.12 -14.71 12.28
C ILE A 152 -31.07 -13.74 11.56
N LEU A 153 -31.28 -12.54 12.10
CA LEU A 153 -32.25 -11.56 11.62
C LEU A 153 -31.65 -10.53 10.64
N GLY A 154 -30.33 -10.35 10.62
CA GLY A 154 -29.65 -9.39 9.74
C GLY A 154 -29.42 -9.91 8.31
N ALA A 155 -29.83 -11.13 8.00
CA ALA A 155 -29.72 -11.74 6.67
C ALA A 155 -31.07 -12.33 6.24
N PRO A 156 -31.28 -12.61 4.94
CA PRO A 156 -32.55 -13.15 4.45
C PRO A 156 -33.04 -14.37 5.23
N ALA A 157 -34.32 -14.39 5.62
CA ALA A 157 -34.93 -15.36 6.53
C ALA A 157 -34.71 -16.82 6.11
N TYR A 158 -34.78 -17.10 4.80
CA TYR A 158 -34.53 -18.44 4.25
C TYR A 158 -33.13 -18.98 4.55
N LEU A 159 -32.14 -18.12 4.82
CA LEU A 159 -30.79 -18.57 5.17
C LEU A 159 -30.72 -19.19 6.57
N SER A 160 -31.61 -18.79 7.46
CA SER A 160 -31.73 -19.30 8.82
C SER A 160 -32.77 -20.42 8.94
N GLY A 161 -33.43 -20.80 7.83
CA GLY A 161 -34.55 -21.75 7.84
C GLY A 161 -35.86 -21.16 8.34
N LEU A 162 -35.94 -19.83 8.50
CA LEU A 162 -37.16 -19.12 8.81
C LEU A 162 -37.94 -18.92 7.50
N THR A 163 -39.17 -19.42 7.44
CA THR A 163 -40.08 -19.23 6.31
C THR A 163 -40.88 -17.94 6.48
N ASP A 164 -41.16 -17.24 5.38
CA ASP A 164 -42.06 -16.06 5.36
C ASP A 164 -43.54 -16.43 5.57
N GLU A 165 -43.83 -17.64 6.04
CA GLU A 165 -45.20 -18.08 6.33
C GLU A 165 -45.66 -17.46 7.65
N LEU A 166 -46.31 -16.30 7.50
CA LEU A 166 -47.49 -15.94 8.28
C LEU A 166 -48.73 -16.57 7.65
#